data_AF-A0A526YP56-F1
#
_entry.id   AF-A0A526YP56-F1
#
_cell.length_a   1.000
_cell.length_b   1.000
_cell.length_c   1.000
_cell.angle_alpha   90.00
_cell.angle_beta   90.00
_cell.angle_gamma   90.00
#
_symmetry.space_group_name_H-M   'P 1'
#
loop_
_entity.id
_entity.type
_entity.pdbx_description
1 polymer ?
#
loop_
_entity_poly.entity_id
_entity_poly.type
_entity_poly.pdbx_seq_one_letter_code
_entity_poly.pdbx_strand_id
1 'polypeptide(L)'
;ALVHHMGREAAALASARRNVDAWTRAIDQGGLDAIVITASGCGTTIKDYGFMLRLDPAYADKAARVSALARDVTEYLASIDLPEPVRQPGTIVAYHSACSMQHGQKITRQPKELLAKAGFVVREPREGHLC
;
A
#
# COMPACT_ATOMS: atom_id res chain seq x y z
N ALA A 1 -5.34 2.40 10.59
CA ALA A 1 -4.55 1.19 10.90
C ALA A 1 -4.46 0.95 12.41
N LEU A 2 -3.79 1.78 13.20
CA LEU A 2 -3.50 1.47 14.63
C LEU A 2 -4.71 1.05 15.48
N VAL A 3 -5.73 1.91 15.60
CA VAL A 3 -6.92 1.60 16.41
C VAL A 3 -7.73 0.43 15.86
N HIS A 4 -7.61 0.13 14.56
CA HIS A 4 -8.23 -1.04 13.94
C HIS A 4 -7.54 -2.33 14.41
N HIS A 5 -6.20 -2.36 14.43
CA HIS A 5 -5.42 -3.48 14.95
C HIS A 5 -5.61 -3.70 16.46
N MET A 6 -6.00 -2.66 17.21
CA MET A 6 -6.35 -2.77 18.63
C MET A 6 -7.79 -3.25 18.88
N GLY A 7 -8.55 -3.61 17.84
CA GLY A 7 -9.95 -4.03 17.96
C GLY A 7 -10.91 -2.88 18.32
N ARG A 8 -10.48 -1.62 18.26
CA ARG A 8 -11.32 -0.46 18.56
C ARG A 8 -12.12 -0.04 17.33
N GLU A 9 -13.10 -0.86 16.97
CA GLU A 9 -13.85 -0.78 15.71
C GLU A 9 -14.47 0.60 15.45
N ALA A 10 -15.24 1.14 16.40
CA ALA A 10 -15.87 2.45 16.22
C ALA A 10 -14.84 3.57 15.95
N ALA A 11 -13.71 3.56 16.66
CA ALA A 11 -12.63 4.52 16.44
C ALA A 11 -11.94 4.31 15.09
N ALA A 12 -11.79 3.06 14.65
CA ALA A 12 -11.26 2.72 13.33
C ALA A 12 -12.16 3.22 12.21
N LEU A 13 -13.47 2.97 12.28
CA LEU A 13 -14.44 3.44 11.30
C LEU A 13 -14.50 4.98 11.27
N ALA A 14 -14.49 5.63 12.44
CA ALA A 14 -14.43 7.10 12.50
C ALA A 14 -13.15 7.65 11.84
N SER A 15 -12.00 7.00 12.05
CA SER A 15 -10.76 7.38 11.37
C SER A 15 -10.81 7.13 9.86
N ALA A 16 -11.40 6.01 9.43
CA ALA A 16 -11.55 5.70 8.00
C ALA A 16 -12.41 6.74 7.31
N ARG A 17 -13.57 7.11 7.88
CA ARG A 17 -14.45 8.17 7.35
C ARG A 17 -13.72 9.51 7.18
N ARG A 18 -12.99 9.97 8.21
CA ARG A 18 -12.21 11.21 8.14
C ARG A 18 -11.19 11.21 7.00
N ASN A 19 -10.48 10.09 6.83
CA ASN A 19 -9.51 9.94 5.76
C ASN A 19 -10.19 9.89 4.39
N VAL A 20 -11.30 9.16 4.26
CA VAL A 20 -12.11 9.09 3.05
C VAL A 20 -12.60 10.49 2.66
N ASP A 21 -13.10 11.30 3.60
CA ASP A 21 -13.52 12.67 3.32
C ASP A 21 -12.35 13.53 2.82
N ALA A 22 -11.16 13.39 3.43
CA ALA A 22 -9.99 14.15 3.03
C ALA A 22 -9.55 13.82 1.59
N TRP A 23 -9.45 12.54 1.25
CA TRP A 23 -9.07 12.13 -0.10
C TRP A 23 -10.17 12.36 -1.11
N THR A 24 -11.45 12.19 -0.75
CA THR A 24 -12.57 12.49 -1.64
C THR A 24 -12.53 13.94 -2.10
N ARG A 25 -12.24 14.89 -1.21
CA ARG A 25 -12.03 16.29 -1.60
C ARG A 25 -10.91 16.47 -2.62
N ALA A 26 -9.79 15.78 -2.44
CA ALA A 26 -8.67 15.83 -3.39
C ALA A 26 -9.01 15.18 -4.73
N ILE A 27 -9.75 14.06 -4.72
CA ILE A 27 -10.23 13.39 -5.94
C ILE A 27 -11.18 14.31 -6.72
N ASP A 28 -12.13 14.93 -6.02
CA ASP A 28 -13.16 15.77 -6.65
C ASP A 28 -12.59 17.11 -7.16
N GLN A 29 -11.46 17.57 -6.62
CA GLN A 29 -10.69 18.69 -7.18
C GLN A 29 -9.95 18.35 -8.48
N GLY A 30 -9.82 17.06 -8.80
CA GLY A 30 -9.10 16.57 -9.97
C GLY A 30 -7.58 16.49 -9.78
N GLY A 31 -6.93 15.68 -10.62
CA GLY A 31 -5.47 15.53 -10.64
C GLY A 31 -4.86 14.57 -9.62
N LEU A 32 -5.68 13.82 -8.86
CA LEU A 32 -5.18 12.75 -7.98
C LEU A 32 -5.23 11.40 -8.70
N ASP A 33 -4.07 10.91 -9.12
CA ASP A 33 -3.96 9.62 -9.83
C ASP A 33 -3.80 8.41 -8.90
N ALA A 34 -3.17 8.60 -7.74
CA ALA A 34 -2.93 7.53 -6.77
C ALA A 34 -2.71 8.06 -5.35
N ILE A 35 -3.07 7.25 -4.36
CA ILE A 35 -2.71 7.42 -2.95
C ILE A 35 -1.58 6.43 -2.66
N VAL A 36 -0.34 6.92 -2.62
CA VAL A 36 0.86 6.08 -2.46
C VAL A 36 1.14 5.80 -0.98
N ILE A 37 1.31 4.52 -0.66
CA ILE A 37 1.48 4.04 0.70
C ILE A 37 2.85 3.37 0.82
N THR A 38 3.66 3.87 1.74
CA THR A 38 5.04 3.37 1.99
C THR A 38 5.12 2.43 3.19
N ALA A 39 4.05 2.33 3.97
CA ALA A 39 3.96 1.43 5.12
C ALA A 39 2.91 0.34 4.83
N SER A 40 3.38 -0.90 4.64
CA SER A 40 2.52 -1.99 4.16
C SER A 40 1.36 -2.34 5.09
N GLY A 41 1.50 -2.15 6.41
CA GLY A 41 0.41 -2.33 7.37
C GLY A 41 -0.72 -1.32 7.17
N CYS A 42 -0.38 -0.05 6.89
CA CYS A 42 -1.37 0.95 6.48
C CYS A 42 -1.99 0.60 5.12
N GLY A 43 -1.18 0.05 4.20
CA GLY A 43 -1.59 -0.37 2.86
C GLY A 43 -2.76 -1.33 2.90
N THR A 44 -2.67 -2.40 3.69
CA THR A 44 -3.77 -3.36 3.85
C THR A 44 -5.05 -2.67 4.32
N THR A 45 -4.99 -1.81 5.35
CA THR A 45 -6.21 -1.16 5.86
C THR A 45 -6.81 -0.17 4.87
N ILE A 46 -6.00 0.68 4.23
CA ILE A 46 -6.53 1.74 3.34
C ILE A 46 -7.12 1.13 2.07
N LYS A 47 -6.49 0.09 1.52
CA LYS A 47 -7.05 -0.69 0.41
C LYS A 47 -8.36 -1.40 0.80
N ASP A 48 -8.57 -1.66 2.09
CA ASP A 48 -9.78 -2.30 2.60
C ASP A 48 -10.88 -1.31 3.01
N TYR A 49 -10.67 0.01 2.94
CA TYR A 49 -11.69 1.00 3.32
C TYR A 49 -13.04 0.80 2.62
N GLY A 50 -13.03 0.49 1.32
CA GLY A 50 -14.24 0.17 0.56
C GLY A 50 -15.01 -1.00 1.17
N PHE A 51 -14.32 -2.04 1.64
CA PHE A 51 -14.95 -3.15 2.34
C PHE A 51 -15.38 -2.75 3.76
N MET A 52 -14.52 -2.07 4.53
CA MET A 52 -14.80 -1.63 5.90
C MET A 52 -16.05 -0.74 6.00
N LEU A 53 -16.28 0.12 5.01
CA LEU A 53 -17.39 1.08 4.97
C LEU A 53 -18.52 0.68 4.01
N ARG A 54 -18.52 -0.56 3.49
CA ARG A 54 -19.50 -1.03 2.48
C ARG A 54 -20.96 -0.98 2.91
N LEU A 55 -21.20 -1.02 4.23
CA LEU A 55 -22.55 -0.99 4.82
C LEU A 55 -22.96 0.42 5.28
N ASP A 56 -22.12 1.43 5.06
CA ASP A 56 -22.41 2.82 5.38
C ASP A 56 -22.84 3.56 4.11
N PRO A 57 -24.14 3.83 3.90
CA PRO A 57 -24.62 4.42 2.65
C PRO A 57 -24.03 5.80 2.34
N ALA A 58 -23.57 6.54 3.35
CA ALA A 58 -22.96 7.85 3.16
C ALA A 58 -21.49 7.77 2.69
N TYR A 59 -20.84 6.62 2.86
CA TYR A 59 -19.42 6.44 2.63
C TYR A 59 -19.05 5.29 1.69
N ALA A 60 -19.94 4.34 1.41
CA ALA A 60 -19.64 3.14 0.62
C ALA A 60 -18.93 3.49 -0.71
N ASP A 61 -19.53 4.38 -1.51
CA ASP A 61 -18.98 4.76 -2.82
C ASP A 61 -17.67 5.56 -2.70
N LYS A 62 -17.61 6.50 -1.74
CA LYS A 62 -16.41 7.32 -1.50
C LYS A 62 -15.24 6.44 -1.06
N ALA A 63 -15.49 5.50 -0.17
CA ALA A 63 -14.50 4.58 0.36
C ALA A 63 -14.01 3.61 -0.73
N ALA A 64 -14.91 3.11 -1.59
CA ALA A 64 -14.54 2.30 -2.74
C ALA A 64 -13.62 3.06 -3.71
N ARG A 65 -13.93 4.33 -4.03
CA ARG A 65 -13.06 5.20 -4.85
C ARG A 65 -11.68 5.38 -4.23
N VAL A 66 -11.62 5.69 -2.93
CA VAL A 66 -10.34 5.83 -2.20
C VAL A 66 -9.53 4.53 -2.22
N SER A 67 -10.17 3.39 -1.94
CA SER A 67 -9.49 2.09 -1.96
C SER A 67 -8.97 1.73 -3.36
N ALA A 68 -9.68 2.10 -4.42
CA ALA A 68 -9.23 1.85 -5.80
C ALA A 68 -7.98 2.68 -6.18
N LEU A 69 -7.79 3.85 -5.58
CA LEU A 69 -6.61 4.70 -5.80
C LEU A 69 -5.43 4.35 -4.88
N ALA A 70 -5.66 3.57 -3.82
CA ALA A 70 -4.63 3.20 -2.87
C ALA A 70 -3.64 2.19 -3.48
N ARG A 71 -2.36 2.57 -3.54
CA ARG A 71 -1.27 1.75 -4.08
C ARG A 71 -0.13 1.66 -3.08
N ASP A 72 0.46 0.49 -2.94
CA ASP A 72 1.79 0.40 -2.34
C ASP A 72 2.80 1.11 -3.26
N VAL A 73 3.83 1.72 -2.68
CA VAL A 73 4.90 2.39 -3.43
C VAL A 73 5.52 1.46 -4.48
N THR A 74 5.67 0.18 -4.20
CA THR A 74 6.27 -0.79 -5.13
C THR A 74 5.34 -1.16 -6.27
N GLU A 75 4.02 -1.19 -6.07
CA GLU A 75 3.07 -1.37 -7.16
C GLU A 75 3.04 -0.14 -8.07
N TYR A 76 3.04 1.06 -7.47
CA TYR A 76 3.02 2.30 -8.22
C TYR A 76 4.28 2.45 -9.08
N LEU A 77 5.46 2.28 -8.49
CA LEU A 77 6.73 2.35 -9.20
C LEU A 77 6.86 1.26 -10.29
N ALA A 78 6.23 0.10 -10.12
CA ALA A 78 6.21 -0.94 -11.14
C ALA A 78 5.29 -0.61 -12.34
N SER A 79 4.37 0.34 -12.18
CA SER A 79 3.42 0.76 -13.23
C SER A 79 3.91 1.91 -14.11
N ILE A 80 5.02 2.56 -13.75
CA ILE A 80 5.60 3.69 -14.47
C ILE A 80 6.97 3.34 -15.02
N ASP A 81 7.37 4.04 -16.08
CA ASP A 81 8.74 3.94 -16.59
C ASP A 81 9.70 4.65 -15.64
N LEU A 82 10.61 3.87 -15.07
CA LEU A 82 11.67 4.39 -14.22
C LEU A 82 12.93 4.63 -15.05
N PRO A 83 13.69 5.71 -14.78
CA PRO A 83 14.97 5.91 -15.43
C PRO A 83 15.95 4.79 -15.06
N GLU A 84 16.87 4.51 -15.97
CA GLU A 84 17.98 3.60 -15.68
C GLU A 84 18.80 4.13 -14.49
N PRO A 85 19.25 3.25 -13.59
CA PRO A 85 20.00 3.66 -12.42
C PRO A 85 21.34 4.26 -12.83
N VAL A 86 21.60 5.50 -12.39
CA VAL A 86 22.86 6.22 -12.62
C VAL A 86 24.07 5.46 -12.04
N ARG A 87 23.83 4.65 -11.00
CA ARG A 87 24.84 3.80 -10.36
C ARG A 87 24.29 2.39 -10.24
N GLN A 88 25.14 1.39 -10.50
CA GLN A 88 24.83 -0.01 -10.25
C GLN A 88 25.63 -0.47 -9.03
N PRO A 89 25.07 -0.42 -7.82
CA PRO A 89 25.83 -0.64 -6.60
C PRO A 89 26.35 -2.07 -6.46
N GLY A 90 25.69 -3.08 -7.08
CA GLY A 90 26.06 -4.49 -6.96
C GLY A 90 26.01 -5.05 -5.54
N THR A 91 25.57 -4.24 -4.57
CA THR A 91 25.49 -4.59 -3.16
C THR A 91 24.43 -5.68 -2.99
N ILE A 92 24.77 -6.69 -2.20
CA ILE A 92 23.83 -7.76 -1.86
C ILE A 92 22.83 -7.22 -0.85
N VAL A 93 21.54 -7.28 -1.18
CA VAL A 93 20.43 -6.89 -0.31
C VAL A 93 19.60 -8.12 0.01
N ALA A 94 19.51 -8.46 1.29
CA ALA A 94 18.53 -9.43 1.77
C ALA A 94 17.17 -8.73 1.88
N TYR A 95 16.23 -9.09 1.00
CA TYR A 95 14.86 -8.59 1.06
C TYR A 95 14.02 -9.52 1.91
N HIS A 96 13.40 -8.97 2.96
CA HIS A 96 12.44 -9.66 3.80
C HIS A 96 11.10 -8.94 3.73
N SER A 97 10.07 -9.64 3.25
CA SER A 97 8.75 -9.04 3.05
C SER A 97 8.01 -8.92 4.38
N ALA A 98 7.43 -7.77 4.66
CA ALA A 98 6.53 -7.64 5.80
C ALA A 98 5.30 -8.54 5.63
N CYS A 99 4.84 -9.19 6.70
CA CYS A 99 3.63 -10.03 6.69
C CYS A 99 2.40 -9.34 6.10
N SER A 100 2.18 -8.06 6.42
CA SER A 100 1.10 -7.25 5.85
C SER A 100 1.23 -7.06 4.34
N MET A 101 2.44 -7.02 3.80
CA MET A 101 2.67 -6.90 2.36
C MET A 101 2.38 -8.23 1.65
N GLN A 102 2.97 -9.33 2.11
CA GLN A 102 2.85 -10.64 1.47
C GLN A 102 1.46 -11.28 1.62
N HIS A 103 0.83 -11.17 2.80
CA HIS A 103 -0.44 -11.83 3.09
C HIS A 103 -1.62 -10.88 2.97
N GLY A 104 -1.47 -9.67 3.52
CA GLY A 104 -2.54 -8.67 3.52
C GLY A 104 -2.75 -8.06 2.13
N GLN A 105 -1.69 -7.51 1.54
CA GLN A 105 -1.77 -6.86 0.23
C GLN A 105 -1.49 -7.81 -0.95
N LYS A 106 -0.94 -9.00 -0.68
CA LYS A 106 -0.53 -9.99 -1.71
C LYS A 106 0.49 -9.45 -2.71
N ILE A 107 1.34 -8.53 -2.25
CA ILE A 107 2.45 -7.96 -3.04
C ILE A 107 3.70 -8.78 -2.71
N THR A 108 4.16 -9.57 -3.68
CA THR A 108 5.25 -10.53 -3.45
C THR A 108 6.41 -10.39 -4.44
N ARG A 109 6.21 -9.69 -5.56
CA ARG A 109 7.19 -9.63 -6.66
C ARG A 109 7.80 -8.24 -6.83
N GLN A 110 6.96 -7.23 -6.91
CA GLN A 110 7.30 -5.86 -7.26
C GLN A 110 8.47 -5.29 -6.44
N PRO A 111 8.51 -5.45 -5.09
CA PRO A 111 9.62 -4.92 -4.30
C PRO A 111 10.99 -5.47 -4.73
N LYS A 112 11.06 -6.79 -4.99
CA LYS A 112 12.30 -7.47 -5.37
C LYS A 112 12.72 -7.12 -6.79
N GLU A 113 11.77 -7.08 -7.71
CA GLU A 113 12.03 -6.71 -9.10
C GLU A 113 12.53 -5.26 -9.21
N LEU A 114 11.94 -4.34 -8.44
CA LEU A 114 12.39 -2.94 -8.40
C LEU A 114 13.79 -2.78 -7.80
N LEU A 115 14.10 -3.51 -6.71
CA LEU A 115 15.45 -3.52 -6.15
C LEU A 115 16.48 -4.07 -7.15
N ALA A 116 16.15 -5.17 -7.85
CA ALA A 116 17.03 -5.71 -8.87
C ALA A 116 17.24 -4.72 -10.03
N LYS A 117 16.17 -4.07 -10.51
CA LYS A 117 16.24 -3.00 -11.54
C LYS A 117 17.07 -1.80 -11.09
N ALA A 118 17.10 -1.50 -9.79
CA ALA A 118 17.95 -0.45 -9.22
C ALA A 118 19.44 -0.86 -9.10
N GLY A 119 19.83 -2.05 -9.57
CA GLY A 119 21.22 -2.51 -9.61
C GLY A 119 21.71 -3.23 -8.34
N PHE A 120 20.79 -3.69 -7.48
CA PHE A 120 21.13 -4.51 -6.32
C PHE A 120 21.12 -6.01 -6.66
N VAL A 121 21.94 -6.78 -5.95
CA VAL A 121 21.86 -8.26 -5.96
C VAL A 121 20.90 -8.69 -4.87
N VAL A 122 19.64 -8.95 -5.25
CA VAL A 122 18.58 -9.30 -4.30
C VAL A 122 18.67 -10.77 -3.89
N ARG A 123 18.64 -11.02 -2.58
CA ARG A 123 18.54 -12.34 -1.96
C ARG A 123 17.34 -12.39 -1.03
N GLU A 124 16.79 -13.58 -0.85
CA GLU A 124 15.68 -13.82 0.08
C GLU A 124 16.15 -14.77 1.19
N PRO A 125 15.71 -14.54 2.45
CA PRO A 125 15.94 -15.50 3.51
C PRO A 125 15.18 -16.80 3.21
N ARG A 126 15.75 -17.94 3.64
CA ARG A 126 15.20 -19.29 3.39
C ARG A 126 13.75 -19.44 3.90
N GLU A 127 13.42 -18.80 5.01
CA GLU A 127 12.09 -18.83 5.63
C GLU A 127 11.42 -17.44 5.54
N GLY A 128 11.48 -16.80 4.37
CA GLY A 128 11.02 -15.41 4.20
C GLY A 128 9.55 -15.12 4.42
N HIS A 129 8.73 -16.13 4.73
CA HIS A 129 7.33 -15.99 5.11
C HIS A 129 7.12 -15.75 6.61
N LEU A 130 8.13 -16.01 7.45
CA LEU A 130 8.07 -15.78 8.89
C LEU A 130 8.05 -14.27 9.20
N CYS A 131 7.41 -13.91 10.32
CA CYS A 131 7.31 -12.53 10.79
C CYS A 131 8.46 -12.16 11.73
#